data_AF-A0A9W8A4N4-F1
#
_entry.id   AF-A0A9W8A4N4-F1
#
_cell.length_a   1.000
_cell.length_b   1.000
_cell.length_c   1.000
_cell.angle_alpha   90.00
_cell.angle_beta   90.00
_cell.angle_gamma   90.00
#
_symmetry.space_group_name_H-M   'P 1'
#
loop_
_entity.id
_entity.type
_entity.pdbx_description
1 polymer ?
#
loop_
_entity_poly.entity_id
_entity_poly.type
_entity_poly.pdbx_seq_one_letter_code
_entity_poly.pdbx_strand_id
1 'polypeptide(L)'
;MVDKVRLDALPYIDKEYSNPDIKEKIDKLIESELKNTQDKPPRFSIPKPVTLFEKNPILRAEYDRIKAKKPIEKFDISRYKLEPPPKDKEDDVQEWISAASNAASQLEHQYLRMVNLELLQQFGANAWRIHNFDLERILERLQDSTENLQNEITNINKLRKADQLEAGVKLKELQTRWINSINKSLQIELACKQLEAEVQDLESKLENAQDSQPTNDSS
;
A
#
# COMPACT_ATOMS: atom_id res chain seq x y z
N MET A 1 28.31 5.99 -12.44
CA MET A 1 27.87 4.58 -12.36
C MET A 1 27.46 4.40 -10.91
N VAL A 2 26.15 4.44 -10.61
CA VAL A 2 25.69 4.31 -9.22
C VAL A 2 25.95 2.86 -8.82
N ASP A 3 26.84 2.65 -7.85
CA ASP A 3 27.05 1.33 -7.27
C ASP A 3 25.68 0.80 -6.87
N LYS A 4 25.28 -0.29 -7.52
CA LYS A 4 23.96 -0.88 -7.33
C LYS A 4 23.97 -1.52 -5.95
N VAL A 5 23.66 -0.73 -4.93
CA VAL A 5 23.52 -1.18 -3.55
C VAL A 5 22.51 -2.33 -3.58
N ARG A 6 23.01 -3.56 -3.41
CA ARG A 6 22.18 -4.74 -3.30
C ARG A 6 21.58 -4.72 -1.91
N LEU A 7 20.40 -4.11 -1.82
CA LEU A 7 19.54 -4.20 -0.65
C LEU A 7 19.00 -5.64 -0.63
N ASP A 8 19.57 -6.46 0.25
CA ASP A 8 19.07 -7.81 0.52
C ASP A 8 18.29 -7.79 1.82
N ALA A 9 17.04 -8.23 1.76
CA ALA A 9 16.17 -8.41 2.90
C ALA A 9 15.35 -9.67 2.62
N LEU A 10 15.31 -10.61 3.57
CA LEU A 10 14.71 -11.93 3.38
C LEU A 10 13.47 -12.12 4.28
N PRO A 11 12.31 -11.48 3.97
CA PRO A 11 11.10 -11.55 4.80
C PRO A 11 10.59 -12.96 5.16
N TYR A 12 10.86 -13.98 4.35
CA TYR A 12 10.43 -15.36 4.66
C TYR A 12 11.36 -16.08 5.65
N ILE A 13 12.58 -15.57 5.85
CA ILE A 13 13.59 -16.11 6.78
C ILE A 13 13.63 -15.26 8.06
N ASP A 14 13.74 -13.94 7.90
CA ASP A 14 13.97 -12.98 8.97
C ASP A 14 12.66 -12.64 9.72
N LYS A 15 12.01 -13.62 10.35
CA LYS A 15 10.69 -13.41 11.01
C LYS A 15 10.73 -12.42 12.18
N GLU A 16 11.91 -12.02 12.63
CA GLU A 16 12.12 -11.09 13.74
C GLU A 16 11.53 -9.69 13.48
N TYR A 17 11.40 -9.26 12.20
CA TYR A 17 10.72 -8.00 11.90
C TYR A 17 9.25 -8.00 12.33
N SER A 18 8.64 -9.19 12.51
CA SER A 18 7.24 -9.29 12.91
C SER A 18 7.02 -8.92 14.37
N ASN A 19 8.08 -8.84 15.19
CA ASN A 19 8.01 -8.44 16.58
C ASN A 19 7.84 -6.92 16.70
N PRO A 20 6.78 -6.44 17.39
CA PRO A 20 6.50 -4.99 17.49
C PRO A 20 7.63 -4.22 18.17
N ASP A 21 8.28 -4.80 19.19
CA ASP A 21 9.39 -4.15 19.91
C ASP A 21 10.60 -3.84 19.01
N ILE A 22 10.88 -4.72 18.04
CA ILE A 22 11.97 -4.54 17.09
C ILE A 22 11.60 -3.45 16.09
N LYS A 23 10.34 -3.42 15.62
CA LYS A 23 9.85 -2.34 14.75
C LYS A 23 9.96 -0.98 15.42
N GLU A 24 9.50 -0.84 16.66
CA GLU A 24 9.58 0.45 17.38
C GLU A 24 11.02 0.94 17.54
N LYS A 25 11.97 0.03 17.80
CA LYS A 25 13.39 0.38 17.87
C LYS A 25 13.93 0.85 16.52
N ILE A 26 13.58 0.15 15.45
CA ILE A 26 13.98 0.51 14.08
C ILE A 26 13.36 1.86 13.69
N ASP A 27 12.07 2.07 13.97
CA ASP A 27 11.38 3.32 13.66
C ASP A 27 12.01 4.51 14.40
N LYS A 28 12.40 4.35 15.67
CA LYS A 28 13.15 5.39 16.41
C LYS A 28 14.50 5.70 15.78
N LEU A 29 15.22 4.68 15.30
CA LEU A 29 16.50 4.87 14.60
C LEU A 29 16.28 5.61 13.27
N ILE A 30 15.27 5.21 12.48
CA ILE A 30 14.88 5.90 11.25
C ILE A 30 14.52 7.35 11.55
N GLU A 31 13.75 7.63 12.60
CA GLU A 31 13.40 8.99 13.01
C GLU A 31 14.64 9.82 13.39
N SER A 32 15.62 9.24 14.08
CA SER A 32 16.87 9.93 14.40
C SER A 32 17.69 10.26 13.15
N GLU A 33 17.78 9.33 12.20
CA GLU A 33 18.45 9.56 10.91
C GLU A 33 17.71 10.61 10.07
N LEU A 34 16.37 10.56 10.05
CA LEU A 34 15.51 11.56 9.39
C LEU A 34 15.66 12.96 9.99
N LYS A 35 15.97 13.08 11.28
CA LYS A 35 16.27 14.38 11.92
C LYS A 35 17.65 14.91 11.53
N ASN A 36 18.61 14.02 11.32
CA ASN A 36 19.99 14.36 10.99
C ASN A 36 20.20 14.62 9.49
N THR A 37 19.36 14.02 8.63
CA THR A 37 19.40 14.24 7.18
C THR A 37 18.88 15.63 6.83
N GLN A 38 19.78 16.47 6.31
CA GLN A 38 19.47 17.83 5.86
C GLN A 38 18.67 17.81 4.55
N ASP A 39 18.95 16.84 3.69
CA ASP A 39 18.19 16.58 2.47
C ASP A 39 16.95 15.77 2.82
N LYS A 40 15.84 16.47 3.07
CA LYS A 40 14.52 15.83 3.07
C LYS A 40 14.40 15.09 1.73
N PRO A 41 14.05 13.79 1.71
CA PRO A 41 13.87 13.07 0.46
C PRO A 41 12.95 13.92 -0.43
N PRO A 42 13.23 14.03 -1.74
CA PRO A 42 12.40 14.82 -2.63
C PRO A 42 10.98 14.37 -2.37
N ARG A 43 10.12 15.27 -1.85
CA ARG A 43 8.72 14.94 -1.56
C ARG A 43 8.23 14.27 -2.82
N PHE A 44 8.02 12.94 -2.76
CA PHE A 44 7.47 12.18 -3.87
C PHE A 44 6.37 13.04 -4.42
N SER A 45 6.52 13.51 -5.67
CA SER A 45 5.74 14.60 -6.25
C SER A 45 4.29 14.43 -5.83
N ILE A 46 3.88 15.07 -4.73
CA ILE A 46 2.52 14.97 -4.24
C ILE A 46 1.75 15.54 -5.42
N PRO A 47 0.90 14.74 -6.09
CA PRO A 47 0.27 15.18 -7.31
C PRO A 47 -0.31 16.54 -7.01
N LYS A 48 0.11 17.56 -7.79
CA LYS A 48 -0.39 18.92 -7.58
C LYS A 48 -1.91 18.82 -7.51
N PRO A 49 -2.56 19.50 -6.55
CA PRO A 49 -3.99 19.36 -6.35
C PRO A 49 -4.69 19.57 -7.68
N VAL A 50 -5.31 18.50 -8.20
CA VAL A 50 -5.92 18.53 -9.52
C VAL A 50 -7.14 19.43 -9.43
N THR A 51 -7.13 20.47 -10.23
CA THR A 51 -8.27 21.33 -10.50
C THR A 51 -9.27 20.53 -11.32
N LEU A 52 -10.25 19.94 -10.64
CA LEU A 52 -11.33 19.22 -11.31
C LEU A 52 -12.18 20.20 -12.13
N PHE A 53 -12.60 19.76 -13.32
CA PHE A 53 -13.53 20.45 -14.22
C PHE A 53 -13.06 21.80 -14.80
N GLU A 54 -11.75 22.01 -15.00
CA GLU A 54 -11.24 23.26 -15.62
C GLU A 54 -11.93 23.65 -16.92
N LYS A 55 -12.23 22.66 -17.78
CA LYS A 55 -12.85 22.89 -19.09
C LYS A 55 -14.37 23.07 -19.04
N ASN A 56 -15.00 22.80 -17.90
CA ASN A 56 -16.46 22.88 -17.78
C ASN A 56 -16.85 23.80 -16.60
N PRO A 57 -17.17 25.08 -16.90
CA PRO A 57 -17.46 26.07 -15.86
C PRO A 57 -18.69 25.71 -15.02
N ILE A 58 -19.67 24.99 -15.59
CA ILE A 58 -20.88 24.57 -14.87
C ILE A 58 -20.53 23.52 -13.82
N LEU A 59 -19.79 22.48 -14.20
CA LEU A 59 -19.34 21.45 -13.27
C LEU A 59 -18.39 22.02 -12.22
N ARG A 60 -17.59 23.02 -12.59
CA ARG A 60 -16.72 23.72 -11.66
C ARG A 60 -17.50 24.49 -10.59
N ALA A 61 -18.52 25.25 -11.00
CA ALA A 61 -19.39 25.98 -10.08
C ALA A 61 -20.11 25.03 -9.10
N GLU A 62 -20.61 23.89 -9.59
CA GLU A 62 -21.22 22.87 -8.74
C GLU A 62 -20.22 22.22 -7.79
N TYR A 63 -19.00 21.93 -8.27
CA TYR A 63 -17.92 21.41 -7.43
C TYR A 63 -17.57 22.40 -6.30
N ASP A 64 -17.44 23.69 -6.62
CA ASP A 64 -17.15 24.72 -5.63
C ASP A 64 -18.33 24.93 -4.65
N ARG A 65 -19.58 24.79 -5.10
CA ARG A 65 -20.79 24.78 -4.25
C ARG A 65 -20.78 23.63 -3.26
N ILE A 66 -20.50 22.41 -3.72
CA ILE A 66 -20.42 21.19 -2.88
C ILE A 66 -19.25 21.32 -1.90
N LYS A 67 -18.10 21.81 -2.36
CA LYS A 67 -16.93 22.08 -1.51
C LYS A 67 -17.26 23.08 -0.40
N ALA A 68 -18.09 24.09 -0.70
CA ALA A 68 -18.62 25.05 0.27
C ALA A 68 -19.80 24.51 1.11
N LYS A 69 -20.18 23.23 0.94
CA LYS A 69 -21.32 22.56 1.60
C LYS A 69 -22.65 23.31 1.46
N LYS A 70 -22.82 24.07 0.38
CA LYS A 70 -24.08 24.77 0.11
C LYS A 70 -25.10 23.78 -0.45
N PRO A 71 -26.29 23.63 0.17
CA PRO A 71 -27.33 22.75 -0.36
C PRO A 71 -27.79 23.22 -1.75
N ILE A 72 -28.35 22.32 -2.55
CA ILE A 72 -28.89 22.70 -3.86
C ILE A 72 -30.16 23.49 -3.65
N GLU A 73 -30.38 24.52 -4.46
CA GLU A 73 -31.66 25.21 -4.48
C GLU A 73 -32.76 24.20 -4.85
N LYS A 74 -33.88 24.24 -4.13
CA LYS A 74 -34.97 23.30 -4.40
C LYS A 74 -35.56 23.66 -5.75
N PHE A 75 -35.75 22.65 -6.60
CA PHE A 75 -36.48 22.83 -7.84
C PHE A 75 -37.89 23.34 -7.54
N ASP A 76 -38.36 24.28 -8.32
CA ASP A 76 -39.74 24.72 -8.24
C ASP A 76 -40.65 23.63 -8.83
N ILE A 77 -41.39 22.97 -7.94
CA ILE A 77 -42.34 21.92 -8.30
C ILE A 77 -43.73 22.51 -8.62
N SER A 78 -43.95 23.81 -8.36
CA SER A 78 -45.25 24.47 -8.59
C SER A 78 -45.69 24.35 -10.05
N ARG A 79 -44.74 24.42 -10.99
CA ARG A 79 -44.98 24.21 -12.43
C ARG A 79 -45.60 22.86 -12.77
N TYR A 80 -45.32 21.81 -12.00
CA TYR A 80 -45.86 20.47 -12.23
C TYR A 80 -47.21 20.23 -11.57
N LYS A 81 -47.74 21.23 -10.86
CA LYS A 81 -49.04 21.17 -10.25
C LYS A 81 -50.05 21.95 -11.10
N LEU A 82 -51.29 21.47 -11.05
CA LEU A 82 -52.44 22.13 -11.66
C LEU A 82 -53.17 22.94 -10.58
N GLU A 83 -52.51 23.94 -10.02
CA GLU A 83 -53.14 24.82 -9.04
C GLU A 83 -53.89 25.96 -9.75
N PRO A 84 -55.12 26.31 -9.33
CA PRO A 84 -55.81 27.49 -9.82
C PRO A 84 -55.04 28.76 -9.36
N PRO A 85 -55.33 29.94 -9.96
CA PRO A 85 -54.75 31.18 -9.47
C PRO A 85 -55.05 31.36 -7.97
N PRO A 86 -54.14 31.99 -7.20
CA PRO A 86 -54.35 32.24 -5.79
C PRO A 86 -55.66 32.99 -5.54
N LYS A 87 -56.37 32.67 -4.44
CA LYS A 87 -57.67 33.28 -4.09
C LYS A 87 -57.64 34.82 -4.10
N ASP A 88 -56.50 35.41 -3.77
CA ASP A 88 -56.30 36.86 -3.74
C ASP A 88 -56.17 37.50 -5.14
N LYS A 89 -56.07 36.68 -6.21
CA LYS A 89 -55.87 37.08 -7.60
C LYS A 89 -56.85 36.42 -8.57
N GLU A 90 -57.99 35.92 -8.09
CA GLU A 90 -59.01 35.30 -8.95
C GLU A 90 -59.62 36.28 -9.96
N ASP A 91 -59.59 37.58 -9.68
CA ASP A 91 -60.09 38.61 -10.61
C ASP A 91 -59.07 38.98 -11.71
N ASP A 92 -57.83 38.49 -11.62
CA ASP A 92 -56.78 38.79 -12.61
C ASP A 92 -56.82 37.80 -13.79
N VAL A 93 -57.22 38.31 -14.96
CA VAL A 93 -57.29 37.54 -16.21
C VAL A 93 -55.93 36.97 -16.62
N GLN A 94 -54.81 37.64 -16.30
CA GLN A 94 -53.48 37.18 -16.70
C GLN A 94 -53.06 35.91 -15.93
N GLU A 95 -53.40 35.82 -14.65
CA GLU A 95 -53.11 34.65 -13.82
C GLU A 95 -53.93 33.43 -14.30
N TRP A 96 -55.17 33.64 -14.76
CA TRP A 96 -55.97 32.59 -15.41
C TRP A 96 -55.38 32.12 -16.74
N ILE A 97 -54.86 33.03 -17.57
CA ILE A 97 -54.18 32.67 -18.83
C ILE A 97 -52.92 31.84 -18.54
N SER A 98 -52.14 32.23 -17.53
CA SER A 98 -50.96 31.50 -17.08
C SER A 98 -51.33 30.08 -16.59
N ALA A 99 -52.35 29.97 -15.73
CA ALA A 99 -52.85 28.69 -15.23
C ALA A 99 -53.38 27.78 -16.35
N ALA A 100 -54.10 28.33 -17.32
CA ALA A 100 -54.59 27.59 -18.49
C ALA A 100 -53.44 27.13 -19.42
N SER A 101 -52.42 27.96 -19.62
CA SER A 101 -51.22 27.60 -20.38
C SER A 101 -50.43 26.48 -19.70
N ASN A 102 -50.30 26.53 -18.37
CA ASN A 102 -49.72 25.44 -17.59
C ASN A 102 -50.54 24.15 -17.72
N ALA A 103 -51.88 24.24 -17.63
CA ALA A 103 -52.78 23.11 -17.81
C ALA A 103 -52.60 22.42 -19.18
N ALA A 104 -52.54 23.21 -20.25
CA ALA A 104 -52.30 22.69 -21.60
C ALA A 104 -50.93 22.01 -21.69
N SER A 105 -49.88 22.62 -21.13
CA SER A 105 -48.55 22.02 -21.09
C SER A 105 -48.52 20.69 -20.31
N GLN A 106 -49.25 20.60 -19.20
CA GLN A 106 -49.34 19.37 -18.42
C GLN A 106 -50.10 18.27 -19.15
N LEU A 107 -51.14 18.60 -19.91
CA LEU A 107 -51.87 17.64 -20.75
C LEU A 107 -50.92 16.99 -21.76
N GLU A 108 -50.15 17.80 -22.48
CA GLU A 108 -49.15 17.30 -23.43
C GLU A 108 -48.08 16.44 -22.75
N HIS A 109 -47.61 16.83 -21.55
CA HIS A 109 -46.69 16.01 -20.78
C HIS A 109 -47.29 14.65 -20.36
N GLN A 110 -48.58 14.59 -19.98
CA GLN A 110 -49.24 13.33 -19.68
C GLN A 110 -49.40 12.47 -20.94
N TYR A 111 -49.72 13.07 -22.09
CA TYR A 111 -49.78 12.36 -23.35
C TYR A 111 -48.42 11.73 -23.71
N LEU A 112 -47.33 12.52 -23.66
CA LEU A 112 -45.98 12.01 -23.88
C LEU A 112 -45.60 10.90 -22.89
N ARG A 113 -45.99 11.06 -21.61
CA ARG A 113 -45.77 10.03 -20.59
C ARG A 113 -46.48 8.73 -20.95
N MET A 114 -47.72 8.79 -21.46
CA MET A 114 -48.46 7.61 -21.90
C MET A 114 -47.72 6.90 -23.05
N VAL A 115 -47.29 7.65 -24.08
CA VAL A 115 -46.50 7.09 -25.19
C VAL A 115 -45.20 6.45 -24.70
N ASN A 116 -44.47 7.11 -23.79
CA ASN A 116 -43.25 6.55 -23.21
C ASN A 116 -43.52 5.28 -22.39
N LEU A 117 -44.64 5.22 -21.66
CA LEU A 117 -45.03 4.04 -20.90
C LEU A 117 -45.43 2.88 -21.81
N GLU A 118 -46.12 3.15 -22.92
CA GLU A 118 -46.41 2.13 -23.94
C GLU A 118 -45.11 1.56 -24.54
N LEU A 119 -44.14 2.42 -24.85
CA LEU A 119 -42.84 1.98 -25.35
C LEU A 119 -42.08 1.16 -24.29
N LEU A 120 -42.09 1.61 -23.04
CA LEU A 120 -41.47 0.88 -21.92
C LEU A 120 -42.15 -0.47 -21.68
N GLN A 121 -43.47 -0.56 -21.80
CA GLN A 121 -44.21 -1.80 -21.66
C GLN A 121 -43.84 -2.80 -22.76
N GLN A 122 -43.64 -2.32 -23.99
CA GLN A 122 -43.27 -3.17 -25.13
C GLN A 122 -41.80 -3.62 -25.08
N PHE A 123 -40.86 -2.71 -24.80
CA PHE A 123 -39.43 -2.97 -24.97
C PHE A 123 -38.63 -3.02 -23.66
N GLY A 124 -39.18 -2.49 -22.56
CA GLY A 124 -38.45 -2.32 -21.31
C GLY A 124 -37.93 -3.64 -20.74
N ALA A 125 -38.77 -4.68 -20.68
CA ALA A 125 -38.34 -5.98 -20.14
C ALA A 125 -37.17 -6.58 -20.94
N ASN A 126 -37.22 -6.49 -22.27
CA ASN A 126 -36.16 -7.01 -23.15
C ASN A 126 -34.87 -6.19 -23.03
N ALA A 127 -34.98 -4.85 -23.01
CA ALA A 127 -33.83 -3.97 -22.83
C ALA A 127 -33.14 -4.21 -21.48
N TRP A 128 -33.91 -4.37 -20.39
CA TRP A 128 -33.36 -4.69 -19.08
C TRP A 128 -32.67 -6.05 -19.03
N ARG A 129 -33.20 -7.07 -19.72
CA ARG A 129 -32.54 -8.38 -19.83
C ARG A 129 -31.20 -8.29 -20.56
N ILE A 130 -31.13 -7.55 -21.65
CA ILE A 130 -29.87 -7.33 -22.39
C ILE A 130 -28.88 -6.58 -21.50
N HIS A 131 -29.33 -5.53 -20.82
CA HIS A 131 -28.49 -4.78 -19.91
C HIS A 131 -27.93 -5.65 -18.78
N ASN A 132 -28.76 -6.51 -18.17
CA ASN A 132 -28.30 -7.46 -17.16
C ASN A 132 -27.27 -8.45 -17.72
N PHE A 133 -27.48 -8.98 -18.93
CA PHE A 133 -26.52 -9.85 -19.59
C PHE A 133 -25.17 -9.13 -19.84
N ASP A 134 -25.20 -7.88 -20.27
CA ASP A 134 -23.98 -7.08 -20.45
C ASP A 134 -23.27 -6.84 -19.11
N LEU A 135 -24.01 -6.58 -18.03
CA LEU A 135 -23.47 -6.42 -16.69
C LEU A 135 -22.85 -7.72 -16.16
N GLU A 136 -23.49 -8.87 -16.36
CA GLU A 136 -22.97 -10.18 -16.00
C GLU A 136 -21.65 -10.46 -16.72
N ARG A 137 -21.56 -10.17 -18.03
CA ARG A 137 -20.32 -10.31 -18.79
C ARG A 137 -19.20 -9.39 -18.29
N ILE A 138 -19.52 -8.15 -17.91
CA ILE A 138 -18.54 -7.22 -17.33
C ILE A 138 -18.05 -7.75 -15.99
N LEU A 139 -18.96 -8.27 -15.16
CA LEU A 139 -18.65 -8.84 -13.86
C LEU A 139 -17.71 -10.05 -14.00
N GLU A 140 -18.03 -10.98 -14.90
CA GLU A 140 -17.19 -12.16 -15.19
C GLU A 140 -15.77 -11.74 -15.61
N ARG A 141 -15.65 -10.81 -16.55
CA ARG A 141 -14.34 -10.29 -16.98
C ARG A 141 -13.54 -9.66 -15.83
N LEU A 142 -14.20 -8.94 -14.94
CA LEU A 142 -13.53 -8.33 -13.78
C LEU A 142 -13.11 -9.38 -12.76
N GLN A 143 -13.91 -10.42 -12.55
CA GLN A 143 -13.56 -11.55 -11.70
C GLN A 143 -12.36 -12.31 -12.26
N ASP A 144 -12.37 -12.65 -13.55
CA ASP A 144 -11.25 -13.31 -14.22
C ASP A 144 -9.97 -12.49 -14.12
N SER A 145 -10.05 -11.17 -14.36
CA SER A 145 -8.89 -10.29 -14.23
C SER A 145 -8.36 -10.24 -12.80
N THR A 146 -9.24 -10.30 -11.80
CA THR A 146 -8.87 -10.29 -10.39
C THR A 146 -8.22 -11.62 -10.00
N GLU A 147 -8.79 -12.74 -10.43
CA GLU A 147 -8.24 -14.07 -10.19
C GLU A 147 -6.86 -14.23 -10.85
N ASN A 148 -6.72 -13.79 -12.10
CA ASN A 148 -5.44 -13.82 -12.80
C ASN A 148 -4.36 -13.01 -12.05
N LEU A 149 -4.68 -11.80 -11.59
CA LEU A 149 -3.76 -10.99 -10.80
C LEU A 149 -3.41 -11.65 -9.46
N GLN A 150 -4.38 -12.28 -8.78
CA GLN A 150 -4.11 -13.04 -7.57
C GLN A 150 -3.20 -14.24 -7.84
N ASN A 151 -3.41 -14.95 -8.94
CA ASN A 151 -2.58 -16.07 -9.36
C ASN A 151 -1.14 -15.61 -9.69
N GLU A 152 -0.97 -14.47 -10.37
CA GLU A 152 0.33 -13.87 -10.61
C GLU A 152 1.04 -13.48 -9.30
N ILE A 153 0.33 -12.80 -8.38
CA ILE A 153 0.87 -12.43 -7.06
C ILE A 153 1.31 -13.68 -6.28
N THR A 154 0.47 -14.72 -6.26
CA THR A 154 0.80 -15.95 -5.54
C THR A 154 1.97 -16.69 -6.19
N ASN A 155 2.07 -16.70 -7.52
CA ASN A 155 3.20 -17.29 -8.23
C ASN A 155 4.51 -16.55 -7.90
N ILE A 156 4.51 -15.22 -7.98
CA ILE A 156 5.65 -14.39 -7.60
C ILE A 156 6.04 -14.65 -6.14
N ASN A 157 5.08 -14.71 -5.22
CA ASN A 157 5.36 -15.00 -3.81
C ASN A 157 5.90 -16.42 -3.59
N LYS A 158 5.43 -17.42 -4.35
CA LYS A 158 5.98 -18.79 -4.33
C LYS A 158 7.43 -18.80 -4.78
N LEU A 159 7.74 -18.15 -5.91
CA LEU A 159 9.11 -18.02 -6.43
C LEU A 159 10.03 -17.32 -5.42
N ARG A 160 9.61 -16.14 -4.91
CA ARG A 160 10.36 -15.43 -3.86
C ARG A 160 10.61 -16.30 -2.64
N LYS A 161 9.61 -17.06 -2.18
CA LYS A 161 9.76 -17.95 -1.03
C LYS A 161 10.77 -19.06 -1.32
N ALA A 162 10.75 -19.66 -2.51
CA ALA A 162 11.70 -20.70 -2.89
C ALA A 162 13.14 -20.15 -2.93
N ASP A 163 13.35 -19.03 -3.61
CA ASP A 163 14.66 -18.38 -3.72
C ASP A 163 15.23 -17.99 -2.35
N GLN A 164 14.38 -17.40 -1.50
CA GLN A 164 14.79 -17.04 -0.14
C GLN A 164 15.13 -18.28 0.68
N LEU A 165 14.28 -19.32 0.68
CA LEU A 165 14.57 -20.54 1.44
C LEU A 165 15.89 -21.20 1.01
N GLU A 166 16.18 -21.24 -0.30
CA GLU A 166 17.46 -21.75 -0.81
C GLU A 166 18.64 -20.89 -0.31
N ALA A 167 18.53 -19.57 -0.38
CA ALA A 167 19.54 -18.65 0.14
C ALA A 167 19.73 -18.81 1.67
N GLY A 168 18.64 -19.02 2.42
CA GLY A 168 18.67 -19.25 3.86
C GLY A 168 19.44 -20.49 4.27
N VAL A 169 19.32 -21.59 3.50
CA VAL A 169 20.13 -22.80 3.74
C VAL A 169 21.62 -22.47 3.58
N LYS A 170 22.00 -21.78 2.49
CA LYS A 170 23.39 -21.37 2.24
C LYS A 170 23.91 -20.43 3.33
N LEU A 171 23.10 -19.47 3.78
CA LEU A 171 23.46 -18.57 4.88
C LEU A 171 23.72 -19.33 6.18
N LYS A 172 22.85 -20.28 6.52
CA LYS A 172 23.02 -21.11 7.73
C LYS A 172 24.28 -21.98 7.67
N GLU A 173 24.58 -22.56 6.50
CA GLU A 173 25.82 -23.30 6.28
C GLU A 173 27.06 -22.42 6.45
N LEU A 174 27.06 -21.24 5.82
CA LEU A 174 28.16 -20.26 5.93
C LEU A 174 28.35 -19.78 7.36
N GLN A 175 27.25 -19.48 8.07
CA GLN A 175 27.27 -19.10 9.48
C GLN A 175 27.89 -20.22 10.33
N THR A 176 27.50 -21.47 10.10
CA THR A 176 28.04 -22.62 10.84
C THR A 176 29.54 -22.81 10.56
N ARG A 177 29.97 -22.70 9.30
CA ARG A 177 31.40 -22.76 8.95
C ARG A 177 32.19 -21.63 9.59
N TRP A 178 31.64 -20.42 9.61
CA TRP A 178 32.25 -19.27 10.24
C TRP A 178 32.41 -19.46 11.76
N ILE A 179 31.35 -19.89 12.46
CA ILE A 179 31.39 -20.20 13.89
C ILE A 179 32.44 -21.29 14.18
N ASN A 180 32.46 -22.36 13.38
CA ASN A 180 33.43 -23.43 13.53
C ASN A 180 34.88 -22.95 13.29
N SER A 181 35.09 -22.06 12.32
CA SER A 181 36.40 -21.47 12.05
C SER A 181 36.87 -20.60 13.22
N ILE A 182 35.98 -19.81 13.81
CA ILE A 182 36.28 -19.01 15.01
C ILE A 182 36.62 -19.92 16.18
N ASN A 183 35.79 -20.93 16.44
CA ASN A 183 36.03 -21.88 17.52
C ASN A 183 37.36 -22.62 17.35
N LYS A 184 37.69 -23.02 16.12
CA LYS A 184 38.97 -23.68 15.82
C LYS A 184 40.14 -22.72 16.04
N SER A 185 40.04 -21.45 15.61
CA SER A 185 41.07 -20.44 15.86
C SER A 185 41.29 -20.24 17.36
N LEU A 186 40.20 -20.14 18.13
CA LEU A 186 40.25 -19.99 19.57
C LEU A 186 40.87 -21.21 20.27
N GLN A 187 40.52 -22.42 19.83
CA GLN A 187 41.12 -23.66 20.34
C GLN A 187 42.61 -23.73 20.05
N ILE A 188 43.05 -23.30 18.87
CA ILE A 188 44.48 -23.24 18.51
C ILE A 188 45.20 -22.22 19.39
N GLU A 189 44.65 -21.01 19.56
CA GLU A 189 45.25 -19.99 20.43
C GLU A 189 45.37 -20.48 21.88
N LEU A 190 44.35 -21.17 22.40
CA LEU A 190 44.39 -21.75 23.75
C LEU A 190 45.47 -22.83 23.86
N ALA A 191 45.56 -23.73 22.88
CA ALA A 191 46.57 -24.80 22.86
C ALA A 191 48.00 -24.23 22.73
N CYS A 192 48.20 -23.20 21.90
CA CYS A 192 49.48 -22.49 21.81
C CYS A 192 49.87 -21.87 23.15
N LYS A 193 48.96 -21.19 23.85
CA LYS A 193 49.24 -20.63 25.18
C LYS A 193 49.55 -21.69 26.23
N GLN A 194 48.89 -22.84 26.19
CA GLN A 194 49.18 -23.96 27.09
C GLN A 194 50.58 -24.53 26.82
N LEU A 195 50.93 -24.75 25.55
CA LEU A 195 52.26 -25.21 25.16
C LEU A 195 53.36 -24.19 25.49
N GLU A 196 53.10 -22.89 25.30
CA GLU A 196 54.03 -21.81 25.69
C GLU A 196 54.28 -21.82 27.20
N ALA A 197 53.22 -22.01 28.01
CA ALA A 197 53.36 -22.15 29.46
C ALA A 197 54.14 -23.41 29.87
N GLU A 198 53.88 -24.56 29.22
CA GLU A 198 54.64 -25.79 29.46
C GLU A 198 56.12 -25.65 29.07
N VAL A 199 56.42 -24.99 27.95
CA VAL A 199 57.80 -24.70 27.52
C VAL A 199 58.49 -23.79 28.53
N GLN A 200 57.83 -22.72 29.00
CA GLN A 200 58.37 -21.82 30.02
C GLN A 200 58.63 -22.55 31.36
N ASP A 201 57.73 -23.45 31.77
CA ASP A 201 57.91 -24.31 32.95
C ASP A 201 59.08 -25.30 32.79
N LEU A 202 59.33 -25.80 31.58
CA LEU A 202 60.47 -26.67 31.30
C LEU A 202 61.79 -25.89 31.23
N GLU A 203 61.80 -24.72 30.60
CA GLU A 203 62.98 -23.83 30.54
C GLU A 203 63.41 -23.43 31.95
N SER A 204 62.48 -23.01 32.81
CA SER A 204 62.79 -22.69 34.21
C SER A 204 63.33 -23.89 35.00
N LYS A 205 62.84 -25.12 34.76
CA LYS A 205 63.40 -26.33 35.38
C LYS A 205 64.81 -26.65 34.88
N LEU A 206 65.10 -26.37 33.61
CA LEU A 206 66.41 -26.61 32.99
C LEU A 206 67.46 -25.61 33.51
N GLU A 207 67.07 -24.33 33.65
CA GLU A 207 67.88 -23.28 34.25
C GLU A 207 68.21 -23.61 35.72
N ASN A 208 67.22 -24.03 36.51
CA ASN A 208 67.44 -24.51 37.88
C ASN A 208 68.35 -25.77 37.95
N ALA A 209 68.30 -26.64 36.93
CA ALA A 209 69.16 -27.82 36.86
C ALA A 209 70.61 -27.46 36.49
N GLN A 210 70.82 -26.43 35.66
CA GLN A 210 72.15 -25.91 35.31
C GLN A 210 72.81 -25.17 36.48
N ASP A 211 72.04 -24.43 37.28
CA ASP A 211 72.51 -23.78 38.52
C ASP A 211 72.86 -24.79 39.64
N SER A 212 72.43 -26.04 39.50
CA SER A 212 72.71 -27.13 40.45
C SER A 212 73.87 -28.06 40.05
N GLN A 213 74.56 -27.81 38.93
CA GLN A 213 75.87 -28.45 38.67
C GLN A 213 76.97 -27.72 39.45
N PRO A 214 77.69 -28.40 40.37
CA PRO A 214 78.80 -27.78 41.08
C PRO A 214 79.97 -27.55 40.10
N THR A 215 80.51 -26.33 40.13
CA THR A 215 81.90 -26.06 39.77
C THR A 215 82.78 -27.02 40.56
N ASN A 216 83.28 -28.08 39.93
CA ASN A 216 84.38 -28.85 40.46
C ASN A 216 85.62 -28.49 39.66
N ASP A 217 86.36 -27.54 40.23
CA ASP A 217 87.74 -27.21 39.90
C ASP A 217 88.66 -28.43 40.09
N SER A 218 89.83 -28.33 39.46
CA SER A 218 91.11 -28.98 39.79
C SER A 218 91.47 -30.35 39.19
N SER A 219 92.35 -30.30 38.19
CA SER A 219 93.65 -30.97 38.23
C SER A 219 94.74 -29.95 37.90
#